data_AF-A0A932UXX4-F1
#
_entry.id   AF-A0A932UXX4-F1
#
_cell.length_a   1.000
_cell.length_b   1.000
_cell.length_c   1.000
_cell.angle_alpha   90.00
_cell.angle_beta   90.00
_cell.angle_gamma   90.00
#
_symmetry.space_group_name_H-M   'P 1'
#
loop_
_entity.id
_entity.type
_entity.pdbx_description
1 polymer ?
#
loop_
_entity_poly.entity_id
_entity_poly.type
_entity_poly.pdbx_seq_one_letter_code
_entity_poly.pdbx_strand_id
1 'polypeptide(L)'
;WTKGLGFGPDGMLYLSIGSSCNVCIEEDRRRAAILRRKPDGTGMALYAEGLRNAYRFIWHPETKKMYATEIGRDWLGDDLPPDEVNVIEEGKHYGWPFCFSDRIPDPEWGKPEFCSKTVPPLVKLPAHSSPGGLAFYTGTQFPKEYRGNLFVALLGSWNRSTPVGYMVVWIPFDGETPGKPVEFMTDFPASGASSARSPRRSGIGRCEECGKPSDLAVGPDGSLYIADKKAGRVYRVAYRPR
;
A
#
# COMPACT_ATOMS: atom_id res chain seq x y z
N TRP A 1 -3.02 6.27 15.42
CA TRP A 1 -3.89 5.17 14.92
C TRP A 1 -4.12 5.35 13.44
N THR A 2 -4.43 6.60 13.05
CA THR A 2 -4.46 7.03 11.66
C THR A 2 -3.17 6.71 10.92
N LYS A 3 -3.30 6.13 9.73
CA LYS A 3 -2.21 5.72 8.84
C LYS A 3 -2.13 6.66 7.63
N GLY A 4 -3.30 6.97 7.06
CA GLY A 4 -3.45 7.88 5.92
C GLY A 4 -4.49 8.96 6.20
N LEU A 5 -4.30 10.12 5.58
CA LEU A 5 -5.18 11.28 5.61
C LEU A 5 -5.16 11.94 4.23
N GLY A 6 -6.32 12.36 3.74
CA GLY A 6 -6.42 13.04 2.44
C GLY A 6 -7.81 13.58 2.17
N PHE A 7 -7.88 14.65 1.38
CA PHE A 7 -9.16 15.19 0.90
C PHE A 7 -9.65 14.40 -0.31
N GLY A 8 -10.96 14.15 -0.34
CA GLY A 8 -11.66 13.56 -1.46
C GLY A 8 -12.02 14.57 -2.54
N PRO A 9 -12.40 14.08 -3.74
CA PRO A 9 -12.94 14.92 -4.82
C PRO A 9 -14.26 15.61 -4.43
N ASP A 10 -14.94 15.10 -3.40
CA ASP A 10 -16.16 15.63 -2.78
C ASP A 10 -15.89 16.72 -1.72
N GLY A 11 -14.62 17.06 -1.48
CA GLY A 11 -14.22 18.03 -0.45
C GLY A 11 -14.25 17.49 0.99
N MET A 12 -14.56 16.20 1.19
CA MET A 12 -14.55 15.57 2.51
C MET A 12 -13.13 15.14 2.90
N LEU A 13 -12.87 15.07 4.21
CA LEU A 13 -11.62 14.57 4.77
C LEU A 13 -11.74 13.07 5.06
N TYR A 14 -10.85 12.27 4.49
CA TYR A 14 -10.79 10.82 4.66
C TYR A 14 -9.63 10.44 5.58
N LEU A 15 -9.86 9.46 6.46
CA LEU A 15 -8.89 8.98 7.44
C LEU A 15 -8.83 7.46 7.40
N SER A 16 -7.67 6.88 7.13
CA SER A 16 -7.46 5.45 7.31
C SER A 16 -6.99 5.15 8.72
N ILE A 17 -7.63 4.21 9.40
CA ILE A 17 -7.31 3.79 10.76
C ILE A 17 -7.09 2.29 10.76
N GLY A 18 -5.84 1.88 10.98
CA GLY A 18 -5.48 0.45 11.05
C GLY A 18 -6.05 -0.24 12.30
N SER A 19 -6.03 -1.57 12.27
CA SER A 19 -6.44 -2.46 13.35
C SER A 19 -5.66 -2.20 14.65
N SER A 20 -6.24 -2.64 15.76
CA SER A 20 -5.62 -2.66 17.07
C SER A 20 -4.75 -3.91 17.29
N CYS A 21 -4.93 -4.94 16.48
CA CYS A 21 -4.35 -6.27 16.65
C CYS A 21 -3.85 -6.85 15.31
N ASN A 22 -3.19 -8.00 15.37
CA ASN A 22 -2.83 -8.73 14.15
C ASN A 22 -4.08 -9.29 13.42
N VAL A 23 -4.90 -10.02 14.17
CA VAL A 23 -6.16 -10.63 13.75
C VAL A 23 -7.06 -10.73 14.98
N CYS A 24 -8.22 -10.06 14.95
CA CYS A 24 -9.21 -10.07 16.03
C CYS A 24 -10.49 -9.40 15.54
N ILE A 25 -11.58 -9.56 16.28
CA ILE A 25 -12.77 -8.74 16.11
C ILE A 25 -12.56 -7.44 16.88
N GLU A 26 -12.63 -6.31 16.19
CA GLU A 26 -12.48 -4.99 16.80
C GLU A 26 -13.70 -4.62 17.64
N GLU A 27 -13.46 -4.04 18.82
CA GLU A 27 -14.52 -3.46 19.66
C GLU A 27 -15.01 -2.12 19.10
N ASP A 28 -14.12 -1.36 18.46
CA ASP A 28 -14.41 -0.06 17.86
C ASP A 28 -14.43 -0.18 16.33
N ARG A 29 -15.61 0.01 15.74
CA ARG A 29 -15.82 -0.04 14.28
C ARG A 29 -15.02 0.99 13.48
N ARG A 30 -14.38 1.95 14.14
CA ARG A 30 -13.45 2.90 13.50
C ARG A 30 -12.09 2.28 13.20
N ARG A 31 -11.80 1.07 13.69
CA ARG A 31 -10.58 0.33 13.43
C ARG A 31 -10.72 -0.53 12.18
N ALA A 32 -9.57 -0.84 11.57
CA ALA A 32 -9.49 -1.59 10.31
C ALA A 32 -10.42 -1.02 9.23
N ALA A 33 -10.43 0.31 9.12
CA ALA A 33 -11.44 1.04 8.38
C ALA A 33 -10.90 2.35 7.79
N ILE A 34 -11.59 2.82 6.76
CA ILE A 34 -11.48 4.20 6.26
C ILE A 34 -12.73 4.95 6.71
N LEU A 35 -12.53 6.09 7.35
CA LEU A 35 -13.57 7.01 7.78
C LEU A 35 -13.60 8.22 6.85
N ARG A 36 -14.74 8.92 6.82
CA ARG A 36 -14.86 10.26 6.24
C ARG A 36 -15.48 11.24 7.23
N ARG A 37 -15.17 12.52 7.09
CA ARG A 37 -15.63 13.61 7.96
C ARG A 37 -15.57 14.94 7.21
N LYS A 38 -16.38 15.92 7.60
CA LYS A 38 -16.28 17.29 7.05
C LYS A 38 -14.96 17.95 7.47
N PRO A 39 -14.41 18.88 6.67
CA PRO A 39 -13.17 19.59 7.01
C PRO A 39 -13.22 20.36 8.34
N ASP A 40 -14.41 20.81 8.76
CA ASP A 40 -14.66 21.49 10.04
C ASP A 40 -14.60 20.54 11.26
N GLY A 41 -14.40 19.25 11.04
CA GLY A 41 -14.35 18.26 12.10
C GLY A 41 -15.71 17.74 12.54
N THR A 42 -16.79 17.91 11.78
CA THR A 42 -18.12 17.35 12.11
C THR A 42 -18.52 16.21 11.17
N GLY A 43 -19.57 15.45 11.53
CA GLY A 43 -20.13 14.42 10.64
C GLY A 43 -19.18 13.27 10.31
N MET A 44 -18.53 12.70 11.33
CA MET A 44 -17.70 11.50 11.13
C MET A 44 -18.59 10.30 10.78
N ALA A 45 -18.22 9.56 9.74
CA ALA A 45 -18.91 8.37 9.29
C ALA A 45 -17.91 7.31 8.81
N LEU A 46 -18.31 6.05 8.89
CA LEU A 46 -17.59 4.94 8.26
C LEU A 46 -17.74 5.05 6.74
N TYR A 47 -16.63 4.93 6.01
CA TYR A 47 -16.63 4.90 4.55
C TYR A 47 -16.42 3.48 4.01
N ALA A 48 -15.44 2.75 4.53
CA ALA A 48 -15.18 1.34 4.21
C ALA A 48 -14.59 0.61 5.41
N GLU A 49 -14.80 -0.70 5.52
CA GLU A 49 -14.33 -1.54 6.64
C GLU A 49 -13.69 -2.85 6.16
N GLY A 50 -13.09 -3.60 7.09
CA GLY A 50 -12.42 -4.87 6.78
C GLY A 50 -11.06 -4.71 6.12
N LEU A 51 -10.37 -3.60 6.41
CA LEU A 51 -9.05 -3.24 5.92
C LEU A 51 -8.07 -3.23 7.10
N ARG A 52 -7.32 -4.31 7.34
CA ARG A 52 -6.45 -4.44 8.53
C ARG A 52 -5.59 -3.20 8.71
N ASN A 53 -4.90 -2.77 7.67
CA ASN A 53 -4.00 -1.65 7.73
C ASN A 53 -3.86 -0.99 6.36
N ALA A 54 -4.91 -0.28 5.95
CA ALA A 54 -4.94 0.48 4.71
C ALA A 54 -3.96 1.67 4.80
N TYR A 55 -2.66 1.44 4.57
CA TYR A 55 -1.62 2.32 5.08
C TYR A 55 -1.67 3.71 4.43
N ARG A 56 -1.82 3.75 3.11
CA ARG A 56 -1.95 4.97 2.31
C ARG A 56 -3.08 4.80 1.32
N PHE A 57 -3.79 5.89 1.04
CA PHE A 57 -4.75 5.95 -0.05
C PHE A 57 -4.54 7.22 -0.87
N ILE A 58 -4.93 7.15 -2.15
CA ILE A 58 -4.93 8.26 -3.10
C ILE A 58 -6.20 8.20 -3.96
N TRP A 59 -6.46 9.28 -4.68
CA TRP A 59 -7.53 9.33 -5.67
C TRP A 59 -6.93 9.27 -7.07
N HIS A 60 -7.51 8.43 -7.93
CA HIS A 60 -7.13 8.40 -9.34
C HIS A 60 -7.37 9.78 -9.98
N PRO A 61 -6.42 10.33 -10.74
CA PRO A 61 -6.48 11.72 -11.22
C PRO A 61 -7.67 11.98 -12.14
N GLU A 62 -8.09 10.99 -12.93
CA GLU A 62 -9.20 11.11 -13.88
C GLU A 62 -10.52 10.57 -13.30
N THR A 63 -10.58 9.26 -13.03
CA THR A 63 -11.81 8.58 -12.56
C THR A 63 -12.24 8.94 -11.14
N LYS A 64 -11.38 9.57 -10.35
CA LYS A 64 -11.62 9.93 -8.94
C LYS A 64 -11.99 8.73 -8.05
N LYS A 65 -11.64 7.50 -8.44
CA LYS A 65 -11.74 6.31 -7.59
C LYS A 65 -10.64 6.31 -6.53
N MET A 66 -10.94 5.83 -5.31
CA MET A 66 -9.94 5.71 -4.24
C MET A 66 -9.13 4.43 -4.43
N TYR A 67 -7.82 4.52 -4.37
CA TYR A 67 -6.91 3.39 -4.34
C TYR A 67 -6.19 3.39 -3.00
N ALA A 68 -6.11 2.25 -2.34
CA ALA A 68 -5.41 2.12 -1.07
C ALA A 68 -4.47 0.92 -1.07
N THR A 69 -3.30 1.08 -0.44
CA THR A 69 -2.44 -0.05 -0.08
C THR A 69 -2.95 -0.69 1.19
N GLU A 70 -2.80 -2.00 1.33
CA GLU A 70 -3.25 -2.78 2.48
C GLU A 70 -2.15 -3.75 2.91
N ILE A 71 -1.91 -3.84 4.22
CA ILE A 71 -0.91 -4.73 4.82
C ILE A 71 -1.62 -5.88 5.54
N GLY A 72 -1.51 -7.08 4.98
CA GLY A 72 -2.19 -8.28 5.44
C GLY A 72 -1.74 -8.75 6.84
N ARG A 73 -2.47 -9.72 7.42
CA ARG A 73 -2.13 -10.25 8.74
C ARG A 73 -0.78 -10.96 8.76
N ASP A 74 -0.16 -10.95 9.92
CA ASP A 74 1.06 -11.68 10.21
C ASP A 74 0.77 -13.14 10.58
N TRP A 75 1.82 -13.96 10.52
CA TRP A 75 1.88 -15.33 11.08
C TRP A 75 1.10 -16.42 10.31
N LEU A 76 0.92 -16.27 8.99
CA LEU A 76 0.43 -17.34 8.09
C LEU A 76 1.52 -17.96 7.22
N GLY A 77 2.79 -17.77 7.58
CA GLY A 77 3.96 -18.23 6.83
C GLY A 77 4.54 -17.15 5.92
N ASP A 78 5.57 -17.52 5.15
CA ASP A 78 6.38 -16.56 4.39
C ASP A 78 5.67 -15.96 3.17
N ASP A 79 4.69 -16.67 2.63
CA ASP A 79 4.07 -16.34 1.34
C ASP A 79 2.57 -16.02 1.46
N LEU A 80 2.04 -15.98 2.69
CA LEU A 80 0.64 -15.66 2.96
C LEU A 80 0.48 -14.74 4.18
N PRO A 81 -0.58 -13.91 4.19
CA PRO A 81 -1.38 -13.52 3.02
C PRO A 81 -0.58 -12.54 2.12
N PRO A 82 -0.93 -12.40 0.84
CA PRO A 82 -0.38 -11.31 0.03
C PRO A 82 -0.77 -9.95 0.63
N ASP A 83 0.10 -8.97 0.49
CA ASP A 83 -0.29 -7.57 0.64
C ASP A 83 -1.05 -7.10 -0.61
N GLU A 84 -1.75 -5.97 -0.54
CA GLU A 84 -2.73 -5.64 -1.57
C GLU A 84 -2.72 -4.16 -1.98
N VAL A 85 -3.18 -3.91 -3.21
CA VAL A 85 -3.78 -2.64 -3.61
C VAL A 85 -5.26 -2.89 -3.86
N ASN A 86 -6.10 -2.05 -3.25
CA ASN A 86 -7.56 -2.14 -3.30
C ASN A 86 -8.16 -0.89 -3.94
N VAL A 87 -9.24 -1.04 -4.71
CA VAL A 87 -10.12 0.08 -5.07
C VAL A 87 -11.18 0.22 -3.99
N ILE A 88 -11.18 1.35 -3.29
CA ILE A 88 -12.05 1.56 -2.12
C ILE A 88 -13.37 2.20 -2.54
N GLU A 89 -14.46 1.55 -2.17
CA GLU A 89 -15.83 1.97 -2.43
C GLU A 89 -16.60 2.16 -1.12
N GLU A 90 -17.53 3.10 -1.12
CA GLU A 90 -18.37 3.39 0.04
C GLU A 90 -19.22 2.18 0.45
N GLY A 91 -19.28 1.91 1.75
CA GLY A 91 -20.12 0.87 2.35
C GLY A 91 -19.64 -0.56 2.10
N LYS A 92 -18.46 -0.75 1.50
CA LYS A 92 -17.90 -2.07 1.23
C LYS A 92 -17.04 -2.60 2.37
N HIS A 93 -16.94 -3.94 2.41
CA HIS A 93 -16.10 -4.69 3.33
C HIS A 93 -15.02 -5.47 2.57
N TYR A 94 -13.76 -5.32 2.97
CA TYR A 94 -12.58 -5.85 2.25
C TYR A 94 -12.04 -7.17 2.82
N GLY A 95 -12.59 -7.63 3.94
CA GLY A 95 -12.54 -9.03 4.33
C GLY A 95 -11.92 -9.32 5.68
N TRP A 96 -10.94 -8.53 6.11
CA TRP A 96 -10.32 -8.70 7.42
C TRP A 96 -11.36 -8.52 8.54
N PRO A 97 -11.33 -9.31 9.64
CA PRO A 97 -10.36 -10.36 9.96
C PRO A 97 -10.74 -11.75 9.41
N PHE A 98 -11.86 -11.87 8.69
CA PHE A 98 -12.45 -13.17 8.34
C PHE A 98 -11.90 -13.76 7.03
N CYS A 99 -11.36 -12.94 6.14
CA CYS A 99 -10.71 -13.37 4.91
C CYS A 99 -9.54 -12.47 4.52
N PHE A 100 -8.72 -12.98 3.63
CA PHE A 100 -7.62 -12.28 2.96
C PHE A 100 -7.60 -12.60 1.46
N SER A 101 -6.87 -11.81 0.66
CA SER A 101 -6.70 -12.06 -0.78
C SER A 101 -8.05 -12.15 -1.51
N ASP A 102 -8.15 -13.00 -2.52
CA ASP A 102 -9.40 -13.27 -3.23
C ASP A 102 -10.33 -14.15 -2.37
N ARG A 103 -10.88 -13.53 -1.33
CA ARG A 103 -11.94 -14.07 -0.46
C ARG A 103 -11.60 -15.40 0.20
N ILE A 104 -10.31 -15.65 0.45
CA ILE A 104 -9.86 -16.87 1.11
C ILE A 104 -10.20 -16.77 2.60
N PRO A 105 -10.99 -17.70 3.17
CA PRO A 105 -11.29 -17.67 4.60
C PRO A 105 -10.01 -17.77 5.44
N ASP A 106 -9.92 -16.93 6.46
CA ASP A 106 -8.86 -17.02 7.45
C ASP A 106 -8.92 -18.38 8.17
N PRO A 107 -7.78 -19.05 8.44
CA PRO A 107 -7.80 -20.37 9.07
C PRO A 107 -8.30 -20.37 10.52
N GLU A 108 -8.22 -19.25 11.23
CA GLU A 108 -8.63 -19.13 12.64
C GLU A 108 -10.01 -18.47 12.77
N TRP A 109 -10.29 -17.45 11.94
CA TRP A 109 -11.50 -16.63 12.04
C TRP A 109 -12.45 -16.78 10.84
N GLY A 110 -12.14 -17.67 9.90
CA GLY A 110 -12.81 -17.79 8.61
C GLY A 110 -14.33 -17.90 8.67
N LYS A 111 -15.00 -17.17 7.78
CA LYS A 111 -16.46 -17.25 7.57
C LYS A 111 -16.76 -17.38 6.08
N PRO A 112 -16.71 -18.58 5.49
CA PRO A 112 -16.76 -18.75 4.03
C PRO A 112 -17.90 -18.04 3.33
N GLU A 113 -19.12 -18.11 3.88
CA GLU A 113 -20.29 -17.42 3.34
C GLU A 113 -20.15 -15.90 3.37
N PHE A 114 -19.54 -15.35 4.42
CA PHE A 114 -19.25 -13.92 4.51
C PHE A 114 -18.16 -13.53 3.49
N CYS A 115 -17.10 -14.33 3.40
CA CYS A 115 -15.97 -14.08 2.50
C CYS A 115 -16.43 -13.99 1.04
N SER A 116 -17.39 -14.83 0.63
CA SER A 116 -17.97 -14.77 -0.73
C SER A 116 -18.60 -13.43 -1.11
N LYS A 117 -18.94 -12.59 -0.12
CA LYS A 117 -19.64 -11.29 -0.28
C LYS A 117 -18.70 -10.09 -0.16
N THR A 118 -17.42 -10.30 0.14
CA THR A 118 -16.44 -9.20 0.30
C THR A 118 -15.86 -8.77 -1.04
N VAL A 119 -15.17 -7.62 -1.03
CA VAL A 119 -14.48 -7.09 -2.21
C VAL A 119 -13.05 -7.67 -2.25
N PRO A 120 -12.61 -8.28 -3.36
CA PRO A 120 -11.27 -8.82 -3.51
C PRO A 120 -10.28 -7.70 -3.90
N PRO A 121 -8.97 -7.93 -3.72
CA PRO A 121 -7.96 -6.95 -4.10
C PRO A 121 -7.88 -6.76 -5.60
N LEU A 122 -7.56 -5.53 -6.00
CA LEU A 122 -7.26 -5.18 -7.39
C LEU A 122 -5.92 -5.79 -7.81
N VAL A 123 -4.90 -5.67 -6.96
CA VAL A 123 -3.56 -6.20 -7.19
C VAL A 123 -3.05 -6.88 -5.94
N LYS A 124 -2.46 -8.06 -6.09
CA LYS A 124 -1.71 -8.77 -5.04
C LYS A 124 -0.24 -8.39 -5.14
N LEU A 125 0.34 -8.04 -4.00
CA LEU A 125 1.75 -7.74 -3.80
C LEU A 125 2.40 -8.90 -3.01
N PRO A 126 3.73 -9.03 -3.03
CA PRO A 126 4.40 -10.06 -2.23
C PRO A 126 3.99 -9.96 -0.76
N ALA A 127 3.72 -11.11 -0.14
CA ALA A 127 3.40 -11.19 1.28
C ALA A 127 4.48 -10.50 2.12
N HIS A 128 4.05 -9.74 3.13
CA HIS A 128 4.92 -9.02 4.06
C HIS A 128 5.74 -7.88 3.44
N SER A 129 5.52 -7.50 2.18
CA SER A 129 6.24 -6.42 1.50
C SER A 129 5.94 -5.02 2.07
N SER A 130 4.86 -4.89 2.85
CA SER A 130 4.46 -3.69 3.58
C SER A 130 4.30 -2.46 2.68
N PRO A 131 3.31 -2.42 1.77
CA PRO A 131 3.10 -1.29 0.87
C PRO A 131 2.63 -0.04 1.64
N GLY A 132 3.47 1.00 1.70
CA GLY A 132 3.16 2.20 2.49
C GLY A 132 2.93 3.48 1.69
N GLY A 133 3.22 3.46 0.39
CA GLY A 133 3.05 4.61 -0.48
C GLY A 133 2.54 4.21 -1.84
N LEU A 134 1.74 5.06 -2.46
CA LEU A 134 1.29 4.87 -3.83
C LEU A 134 1.06 6.21 -4.53
N ALA A 135 1.35 6.28 -5.83
CA ALA A 135 1.15 7.47 -6.65
C ALA A 135 0.88 7.08 -8.11
N PHE A 136 -0.19 7.60 -8.70
CA PHE A 136 -0.33 7.57 -10.17
C PHE A 136 0.65 8.56 -10.79
N TYR A 137 1.35 8.15 -11.83
CA TYR A 137 2.28 9.04 -12.52
C TYR A 137 1.54 9.97 -13.49
N THR A 138 1.38 11.22 -13.07
CA THR A 138 0.68 12.28 -13.81
C THR A 138 1.63 13.20 -14.60
N GLY A 139 2.94 12.96 -14.51
CA GLY A 139 3.95 13.74 -15.22
C GLY A 139 4.11 13.32 -16.68
N THR A 140 4.87 14.11 -17.43
CA THR A 140 5.22 13.83 -18.83
C THR A 140 6.72 13.64 -19.05
N GLN A 141 7.53 13.74 -17.99
CA GLN A 141 8.98 13.63 -18.07
C GLN A 141 9.43 12.19 -18.33
N PHE A 142 8.80 11.21 -17.68
CA PHE A 142 9.10 9.80 -17.91
C PHE A 142 8.60 9.35 -19.31
N PRO A 143 9.20 8.27 -19.84
CA PRO A 143 8.72 7.61 -21.06
C PRO A 143 7.22 7.30 -21.01
N LYS A 144 6.59 7.21 -22.19
CA LYS A 144 5.13 7.12 -22.33
C LYS A 144 4.55 5.90 -21.60
N GLU A 145 5.29 4.80 -21.55
CA GLU A 145 4.93 3.55 -20.88
C GLU A 145 4.75 3.66 -19.36
N TYR A 146 5.22 4.73 -18.70
CA TYR A 146 4.98 4.96 -17.27
C TYR A 146 3.80 5.89 -16.99
N ARG A 147 3.29 6.59 -18.01
CA ARG A 147 2.27 7.63 -17.85
C ARG A 147 0.90 7.03 -17.56
N GLY A 148 0.23 7.54 -16.53
CA GLY A 148 -1.05 7.02 -16.05
C GLY A 148 -0.94 5.76 -15.20
N ASN A 149 0.27 5.22 -14.98
CA ASN A 149 0.47 3.98 -14.24
C ASN A 149 0.71 4.23 -12.75
N LEU A 150 0.50 3.18 -11.95
CA LEU A 150 0.57 3.27 -10.49
C LEU A 150 1.95 2.84 -9.99
N PHE A 151 2.60 3.69 -9.21
CA PHE A 151 3.81 3.35 -8.47
C PHE A 151 3.44 3.00 -7.04
N VAL A 152 4.12 2.00 -6.45
CA VAL A 152 3.90 1.57 -5.06
C VAL A 152 5.26 1.40 -4.36
N ALA A 153 5.40 2.03 -3.20
CA ALA A 153 6.57 1.88 -2.33
C ALA A 153 6.36 0.74 -1.33
N LEU A 154 7.25 -0.25 -1.38
CA LEU A 154 7.25 -1.43 -0.51
C LEU A 154 8.30 -1.24 0.59
N LEU A 155 7.85 -0.99 1.83
CA LEU A 155 8.74 -0.68 2.97
C LEU A 155 9.68 -1.84 3.30
N GLY A 156 9.27 -3.06 2.98
CA GLY A 156 10.02 -4.27 3.23
C GLY A 156 9.61 -5.02 4.49
N SER A 157 9.80 -6.33 4.44
CA SER A 157 9.32 -7.27 5.44
C SER A 157 10.04 -7.18 6.78
N TRP A 158 9.38 -7.71 7.81
CA TRP A 158 10.00 -7.97 9.11
C TRP A 158 9.66 -9.37 9.64
N ASN A 159 8.58 -9.98 9.14
CA ASN A 159 8.04 -11.25 9.56
C ASN A 159 8.09 -12.29 8.42
N ARG A 160 9.29 -12.49 7.85
CA ARG A 160 9.54 -13.45 6.77
C ARG A 160 10.96 -14.02 6.90
N SER A 161 11.17 -15.28 6.53
CA SER A 161 12.50 -15.90 6.61
C SER A 161 13.51 -15.29 5.63
N THR A 162 13.04 -14.89 4.45
CA THR A 162 13.83 -14.17 3.45
C THR A 162 13.23 -12.78 3.25
N PRO A 163 14.01 -11.69 3.43
CA PRO A 163 13.51 -10.33 3.23
C PRO A 163 12.92 -10.10 1.83
N VAL A 164 11.81 -9.37 1.75
CA VAL A 164 11.11 -9.00 0.50
C VAL A 164 10.61 -7.57 0.59
N GLY A 165 10.39 -6.91 -0.55
CA GLY A 165 10.06 -5.47 -0.62
C GLY A 165 11.33 -4.63 -0.69
N TYR A 166 11.43 -3.55 0.09
CA TYR A 166 12.57 -2.61 0.07
C TYR A 166 12.82 -1.99 -1.31
N MET A 167 11.74 -1.73 -2.04
CA MET A 167 11.77 -1.31 -3.44
C MET A 167 10.57 -0.44 -3.78
N VAL A 168 10.64 0.20 -4.94
CA VAL A 168 9.46 0.75 -5.63
C VAL A 168 9.14 -0.16 -6.80
N VAL A 169 7.89 -0.56 -6.90
CA VAL A 169 7.33 -1.24 -8.06
C VAL A 169 6.43 -0.28 -8.82
N TRP A 170 6.25 -0.52 -10.12
CA TRP A 170 5.21 0.11 -10.91
C TRP A 170 4.26 -0.95 -11.46
N ILE A 171 3.00 -0.59 -11.59
CA ILE A 171 1.91 -1.46 -12.04
C ILE A 171 1.38 -0.81 -13.33
N PRO A 172 1.59 -1.43 -14.51
CA PRO A 172 1.02 -0.95 -15.75
C PRO A 172 -0.50 -1.08 -15.72
N PHE A 173 -1.22 -0.18 -16.38
CA PHE A 173 -2.66 -0.18 -16.55
C PHE A 173 -3.01 -0.14 -18.03
N ASP A 174 -4.01 -0.93 -18.41
CA ASP A 174 -4.75 -0.81 -19.66
C ASP A 174 -6.19 -0.41 -19.33
N GLY A 175 -6.48 0.90 -19.46
CA GLY A 175 -7.67 1.50 -18.88
C GLY A 175 -7.70 1.32 -17.36
N GLU A 176 -8.74 0.66 -16.83
CA GLU A 176 -8.84 0.34 -15.39
C GLU A 176 -8.26 -1.03 -15.03
N THR A 177 -7.74 -1.78 -16.01
CA THR A 177 -7.21 -3.13 -15.80
C THR A 177 -5.73 -3.08 -15.42
N PRO A 178 -5.34 -3.54 -14.23
CA PRO A 178 -3.95 -3.58 -13.82
C PRO A 178 -3.22 -4.78 -14.47
N GLY A 179 -1.97 -4.58 -14.85
CA GLY A 179 -1.01 -5.65 -15.10
C GLY A 179 -0.32 -6.12 -13.82
N LYS A 180 0.72 -6.93 -13.98
CA LYS A 180 1.53 -7.40 -12.84
C LYS A 180 2.45 -6.28 -12.33
N PRO A 181 2.71 -6.19 -11.02
CA PRO A 181 3.77 -5.32 -10.50
C PRO A 181 5.12 -5.66 -11.13
N VAL A 182 5.87 -4.63 -11.53
CA VAL A 182 7.21 -4.72 -12.12
C VAL A 182 8.15 -3.87 -11.28
N GLU A 183 9.36 -4.38 -11.00
CA GLU A 183 10.38 -3.62 -10.28
C GLU A 183 10.73 -2.34 -11.04
N PHE A 184 10.74 -1.21 -10.32
CA PHE A 184 11.11 0.10 -10.88
C PHE A 184 12.44 0.60 -10.31
N MET A 185 12.58 0.55 -8.99
CA MET A 185 13.79 0.98 -8.30
C MET A 185 14.04 0.09 -7.09
N THR A 186 15.24 -0.47 -7.02
CA THR A 186 15.73 -1.34 -5.93
C THR A 186 16.94 -0.70 -5.24
N ASP A 187 17.55 -1.44 -4.32
CA ASP A 187 18.86 -1.10 -3.72
C ASP A 187 18.90 0.27 -3.02
N PHE A 188 17.86 0.57 -2.23
CA PHE A 188 17.83 1.72 -1.33
C PHE A 188 18.90 1.56 -0.23
N PRO A 189 19.93 2.42 -0.15
CA PRO A 189 20.98 2.31 0.87
C PRO A 189 20.47 2.71 2.27
N ALA A 190 20.86 1.96 3.30
CA ALA A 190 20.69 2.39 4.69
C ALA A 190 21.46 3.71 4.99
N SER A 191 21.13 4.32 6.15
CA SER A 191 21.82 5.52 6.63
C SER A 191 23.32 5.27 6.77
N GLY A 192 24.14 6.22 6.31
CA GLY A 192 25.60 6.10 6.31
C GLY A 192 26.21 5.24 5.19
N ALA A 193 25.40 4.47 4.44
CA ALA A 193 25.87 3.70 3.30
C ALA A 193 25.79 4.49 1.99
N SER A 194 26.76 4.26 1.10
CA SER A 194 26.83 4.82 -0.26
C SER A 194 26.12 3.94 -1.31
N SER A 195 25.86 2.68 -1.01
CA SER A 195 25.05 1.76 -1.81
C SER A 195 24.37 0.73 -0.91
N ALA A 196 23.19 0.25 -1.32
CA ALA A 196 22.64 -0.96 -0.72
C ALA A 196 23.38 -2.15 -1.32
N ARG A 197 23.75 -3.12 -0.49
CA ARG A 197 23.97 -4.46 -1.00
C ARG A 197 22.62 -5.16 -0.91
N SER A 198 22.05 -5.51 -2.07
CA SER A 198 20.96 -6.48 -2.18
C SER A 198 21.18 -7.60 -1.15
N PRO A 199 20.14 -8.02 -0.39
CA PRO A 199 20.32 -8.86 0.78
C PRO A 199 21.06 -10.13 0.41
N ARG A 200 22.36 -10.20 0.75
CA ARG A 200 23.09 -11.47 0.72
C ARG A 200 22.53 -12.29 1.86
N ARG A 201 21.51 -13.09 1.51
CA ARG A 201 21.01 -14.29 2.19
C ARG A 201 21.73 -14.63 3.49
N SER A 202 21.21 -14.17 4.63
CA SER A 202 21.13 -14.98 5.86
C SER A 202 20.46 -14.19 6.97
N GLY A 203 19.45 -14.81 7.60
CA GLY A 203 18.76 -14.30 8.78
C GLY A 203 17.26 -14.17 8.57
N ILE A 204 16.48 -14.85 9.41
CA ILE A 204 15.05 -14.60 9.57
C ILE A 204 14.88 -13.12 9.94
N GLY A 205 14.02 -12.39 9.24
CA GLY A 205 13.65 -11.03 9.63
C GLY A 205 13.99 -9.94 8.60
N ARG A 206 14.58 -8.84 9.08
CA ARG A 206 14.70 -7.56 8.34
C ARG A 206 16.00 -7.46 7.56
N CYS A 207 15.97 -6.81 6.40
CA CYS A 207 17.18 -6.29 5.78
C CYS A 207 17.70 -5.07 6.55
N GLU A 208 18.79 -5.23 7.30
CA GLU A 208 19.35 -4.14 8.09
C GLU A 208 20.14 -3.10 7.27
N GLU A 209 20.68 -3.52 6.14
CA GLU A 209 21.43 -2.66 5.21
C GLU A 209 20.53 -1.94 4.19
N CYS A 210 19.25 -2.28 4.14
CA CYS A 210 18.29 -1.69 3.21
C CYS A 210 17.61 -0.46 3.81
N GLY A 211 17.47 0.56 2.98
CA GLY A 211 16.53 1.66 3.15
C GLY A 211 15.07 1.19 3.03
N LYS A 212 14.12 2.00 3.49
CA LYS A 212 12.69 1.68 3.52
C LYS A 212 11.88 2.72 2.76
N PRO A 213 11.71 2.58 1.43
CA PRO A 213 10.85 3.47 0.66
C PRO A 213 9.44 3.41 1.23
N SER A 214 8.88 4.57 1.55
CA SER A 214 7.75 4.70 2.48
C SER A 214 6.59 5.51 1.94
N ASP A 215 6.83 6.51 1.09
CA ASP A 215 5.79 7.22 0.37
C ASP A 215 6.31 7.76 -0.98
N LEU A 216 5.38 8.09 -1.87
CA LEU A 216 5.65 8.53 -3.24
C LEU A 216 4.89 9.81 -3.56
N ALA A 217 5.50 10.72 -4.33
CA ALA A 217 4.81 11.89 -4.88
C ALA A 217 5.37 12.25 -6.25
N VAL A 218 4.52 12.72 -7.15
CA VAL A 218 4.94 13.26 -8.44
C VAL A 218 5.08 14.78 -8.31
N GLY A 219 6.27 15.30 -8.59
CA GLY A 219 6.55 16.72 -8.56
C GLY A 219 6.00 17.47 -9.78
N PRO A 220 5.89 18.81 -9.70
CA PRO A 220 5.41 19.63 -10.81
C PRO A 220 6.34 19.61 -12.04
N ASP A 221 7.61 19.23 -11.85
CA ASP A 221 8.59 19.01 -12.92
C ASP A 221 8.45 17.62 -13.59
N GLY A 222 7.52 16.79 -13.10
CA GLY A 222 7.32 15.41 -13.55
C GLY A 222 8.32 14.41 -12.96
N SER A 223 9.15 14.78 -11.99
CA SER A 223 10.00 13.83 -11.27
C SER A 223 9.20 13.03 -10.24
N LEU A 224 9.59 11.77 -10.01
CA LEU A 224 9.04 10.95 -8.93
C LEU A 224 9.90 11.12 -7.67
N TYR A 225 9.29 11.55 -6.58
CA TYR A 225 9.91 11.66 -5.27
C TYR A 225 9.58 10.45 -4.41
N ILE A 226 10.59 9.90 -3.76
CA ILE A 226 10.49 8.69 -2.94
C ILE A 226 11.05 9.01 -1.55
N ALA A 227 10.21 8.94 -0.52
CA ALA A 227 10.63 9.12 0.86
C ALA A 227 11.15 7.81 1.44
N ASP A 228 12.32 7.81 2.08
CA ASP A 228 12.87 6.66 2.79
C ASP A 228 12.87 6.91 4.30
N LYS A 229 12.00 6.17 5.00
CA LYS A 229 11.79 6.32 6.44
C LYS A 229 13.00 5.88 7.25
N LYS A 230 13.74 4.85 6.82
CA LYS A 230 14.87 4.32 7.60
C LYS A 230 16.14 5.13 7.35
N ALA A 231 16.39 5.53 6.11
CA ALA A 231 17.57 6.31 5.76
C ALA A 231 17.42 7.81 6.05
N GLY A 232 16.19 8.32 6.23
CA GLY A 232 15.94 9.75 6.44
C GLY A 232 16.23 10.58 5.19
N ARG A 233 15.95 10.01 4.00
CA ARG A 233 16.29 10.59 2.69
C ARG A 233 15.03 10.77 1.83
N VAL A 234 15.09 11.72 0.90
CA VAL A 234 14.13 11.83 -0.20
C VAL A 234 14.91 11.74 -1.51
N TYR A 235 14.58 10.74 -2.31
CA TYR A 235 15.16 10.55 -3.63
C TYR A 235 14.31 11.27 -4.66
N ARG A 236 14.96 11.98 -5.61
CA ARG A 236 14.30 12.56 -6.79
C ARG A 236 14.72 11.75 -8.02
N VAL A 237 13.77 11.04 -8.61
CA VAL A 237 13.98 10.26 -9.82
C VAL A 237 13.51 11.08 -11.02
N ALA A 238 14.43 11.35 -11.94
CA ALA A 238 14.20 12.16 -13.13
C ALA A 238 14.69 11.42 -14.37
N TYR A 239 13.91 11.47 -15.46
CA TYR A 239 14.30 10.92 -16.75
C TYR A 239 15.12 11.94 -17.53
N ARG A 240 16.27 11.51 -18.03
CA ARG A 240 17.08 12.27 -18.99
C ARG A 240 17.21 11.43 -20.25
N PRO A 241 16.64 11.86 -21.39
CA PRO A 241 16.90 11.20 -22.67
C PRO A 241 18.41 11.14 -22.91
N ARG A 242 18.90 9.99 -23.36
CA ARG A 242 20.27 9.87 -23.87
C ARG A 242 20.30 10.30 -25.33
#